data_AF-A0A7S2NTQ9-F1
#
_entry.id   AF-A0A7S2NTQ9-F1
#
_cell.length_a   1.000
_cell.length_b   1.000
_cell.length_c   1.000
_cell.angle_alpha   90.00
_cell.angle_beta   90.00
_cell.angle_gamma   90.00
#
_symmetry.space_group_name_H-M   'P 1'
#
loop_
_entity.id
_entity.type
_entity.pdbx_description
1 polymer ?
#
loop_
_entity_poly.entity_id
_entity_poly.type
_entity_poly.pdbx_seq_one_letter_code
_entity_poly.pdbx_strand_id
1 'polypeptide(L)'
;VSNVRGVMFDVETLDNDIFITQINHLFNKQDGMDNSISLYNVRVYHKEGTHEMFEKDASAWTEVVDVGLPSSSLGDDDQTETTPIYLSKQSLKLRANARHALYIVVVNPGLAEASKY
;
A
#
# COMPACT_ATOMS: atom_id res chain seq x y z
N VAL A 1 -16.60 7.88 -8.92
CA VAL A 1 -15.57 8.10 -7.89
C VAL A 1 -14.85 6.78 -7.66
N SER A 2 -13.61 6.63 -8.10
CA SER A 2 -12.83 5.42 -7.82
C SER A 2 -12.56 5.35 -6.31
N ASN A 3 -13.19 4.41 -5.62
CA ASN A 3 -12.95 4.16 -4.19
C ASN A 3 -11.56 3.54 -4.02
N VAL A 4 -10.52 4.36 -3.92
CA VAL A 4 -9.21 3.90 -3.47
C VAL A 4 -9.31 3.71 -1.96
N ARG A 5 -9.43 2.46 -1.53
CA ARG A 5 -9.37 2.07 -0.12
C ARG A 5 -7.93 1.64 0.18
N GLY A 6 -7.35 2.17 1.25
CA GLY A 6 -6.03 1.78 1.73
C GLY A 6 -5.96 1.81 3.24
N VAL A 7 -4.85 1.33 3.78
CA VAL A 7 -4.59 1.29 5.22
C VAL A 7 -3.55 2.34 5.57
N MET A 8 -3.84 3.15 6.57
CA MET A 8 -2.94 4.14 7.14
C MET A 8 -2.59 3.77 8.57
N PHE A 9 -1.33 3.92 8.94
CA PHE A 9 -0.89 3.71 10.32
C PHE A 9 0.40 4.47 10.61
N ASP A 10 0.59 4.78 11.89
CA ASP A 10 1.81 5.39 12.39
C ASP A 10 2.74 4.31 12.96
N VAL A 11 4.05 4.48 12.73
CA VAL A 11 5.13 3.70 13.32
C VAL A 11 6.01 4.65 14.11
N GLU A 12 6.32 4.28 15.34
CA GLU A 12 7.28 5.02 16.17
C GLU A 12 8.57 4.22 16.27
N THR A 13 9.68 4.80 15.79
CA THR A 13 11.01 4.21 15.94
C THR A 13 11.62 4.71 17.24
N LEU A 14 12.24 3.81 17.99
CA LEU A 14 13.04 4.16 19.17
C LEU A 14 14.48 4.52 18.72
N ASP A 15 15.49 3.97 19.38
CA ASP A 15 16.89 4.40 19.24
C ASP A 15 17.59 3.97 17.95
N ASN A 16 16.96 3.12 17.14
CA ASN A 16 17.58 2.56 15.94
C ASN A 16 16.74 2.81 14.71
N ASP A 17 17.43 3.01 13.58
CA ASP A 17 16.80 3.03 12.27
C ASP A 17 16.14 1.66 12.01
N ILE A 18 14.94 1.69 11.43
CA ILE A 18 14.20 0.48 11.07
C ILE A 18 14.14 0.37 9.55
N PHE A 19 14.29 -0.84 9.03
CA PHE A 19 14.14 -1.13 7.61
C PHE A 19 12.87 -1.95 7.39
N ILE A 20 11.97 -1.44 6.56
CA ILE A 20 10.83 -2.22 6.07
C ILE A 20 11.27 -2.85 4.74
N THR A 21 11.27 -4.18 4.71
CA THR A 21 11.79 -4.97 3.58
C THR A 21 10.70 -5.77 2.88
N GLN A 22 9.60 -6.04 3.56
CA GLN A 22 8.49 -6.84 3.04
C GLN A 22 7.17 -6.41 3.66
N ILE A 23 6.09 -6.62 2.92
CA ILE A 23 4.73 -6.45 3.41
C ILE A 23 3.96 -7.72 3.11
N ASN A 24 3.34 -8.29 4.15
CA ASN A 24 2.55 -9.51 4.08
C ASN A 24 1.07 -9.16 4.31
N HIS A 25 0.16 -9.86 3.63
CA HIS A 25 -1.29 -9.81 3.87
C HIS A 25 -1.88 -8.41 3.91
N LEU A 26 -2.06 -7.80 2.74
CA LEU A 26 -2.55 -6.44 2.68
C LEU A 26 -4.07 -6.33 2.48
N PHE A 27 -4.66 -7.18 1.64
CA PHE A 27 -6.08 -7.07 1.30
C PHE A 27 -6.66 -8.43 0.91
N ASN A 28 -7.86 -8.71 1.41
CA ASN A 28 -8.72 -9.73 0.81
C ASN A 28 -9.30 -9.18 -0.49
N LYS A 29 -9.52 -10.06 -1.46
CA LYS A 29 -10.25 -9.76 -2.68
C LYS A 29 -11.61 -9.14 -2.35
N GLN A 30 -11.87 -7.93 -2.83
CA GLN A 30 -13.13 -7.27 -2.55
C GLN A 30 -14.26 -7.91 -3.37
N ASP A 31 -15.38 -8.25 -2.70
CA ASP A 31 -16.60 -8.71 -3.36
C ASP A 31 -17.05 -7.71 -4.43
N GLY A 32 -17.24 -8.20 -5.67
CA GLY A 32 -17.64 -7.40 -6.82
C GLY A 32 -16.50 -6.71 -7.60
N MET A 33 -15.22 -6.96 -7.29
CA MET A 33 -14.15 -6.64 -8.24
C MET A 33 -14.18 -7.62 -9.41
N ASP A 34 -14.33 -7.09 -10.62
CA ASP A 34 -14.22 -7.90 -11.83
C ASP A 34 -12.78 -8.42 -11.97
N ASN A 35 -12.63 -9.74 -11.92
CA ASN A 35 -11.35 -10.45 -12.03
C ASN A 35 -10.79 -10.43 -13.46
N SER A 36 -11.45 -9.74 -14.40
CA SER A 36 -10.98 -9.58 -15.77
C SER A 36 -9.70 -8.75 -15.89
N ILE A 37 -9.34 -7.98 -14.86
CA ILE A 37 -8.12 -7.15 -14.85
C ILE A 37 -6.98 -7.95 -14.23
N SER A 38 -5.97 -8.25 -15.05
CA SER A 38 -4.88 -9.16 -14.75
C SER A 38 -3.77 -8.59 -13.86
N LEU A 39 -3.81 -7.29 -13.53
CA LEU A 39 -2.76 -6.60 -12.77
C LEU A 39 -3.34 -5.56 -11.81
N TYR A 40 -2.93 -5.64 -10.55
CA TYR A 40 -3.15 -4.64 -9.50
C TYR A 40 -1.83 -3.93 -9.22
N ASN A 41 -1.87 -2.67 -8.79
CA ASN A 41 -0.67 -1.99 -8.33
C ASN A 41 -0.77 -1.76 -6.82
N VAL A 42 0.21 -2.27 -6.06
CA VAL A 42 0.38 -1.91 -4.66
C VAL A 42 1.32 -0.73 -4.58
N ARG A 43 0.85 0.33 -3.94
CA ARG A 43 1.64 1.52 -3.69
C ARG A 43 1.79 1.78 -2.21
N VAL A 44 3.01 2.11 -1.80
CA VAL A 44 3.32 2.48 -0.42
C VAL A 44 3.82 3.90 -0.43
N TYR A 45 3.21 4.70 0.42
CA TYR A 45 3.52 6.10 0.62
C TYR A 45 4.04 6.30 2.04
N HIS A 46 4.99 7.21 2.18
CA HIS A 46 5.69 7.50 3.43
C HIS A 46 5.77 9.01 3.68
N LYS A 47 5.74 9.37 4.95
CA LYS A 47 6.19 10.67 5.46
C LYS A 47 6.73 10.53 6.89
N GLU A 48 7.56 11.48 7.29
CA GLU A 48 7.85 11.70 8.71
C GLU A 48 6.68 12.43 9.38
N GLY A 49 6.37 12.07 10.63
CA GLY A 49 5.21 12.55 11.40
C GLY A 49 4.07 11.54 11.46
N THR A 50 2.85 12.04 11.64
CA THR A 50 1.61 11.25 11.71
C THR A 50 0.77 11.37 10.43
N HIS A 51 -0.09 10.37 10.19
CA HIS A 51 -1.07 10.40 9.10
C HIS A 51 -2.22 11.40 9.32
N GLU A 52 -2.41 11.90 10.55
CA GLU A 52 -3.49 12.83 10.90
C GLU A 52 -3.50 14.06 9.97
N MET A 53 -4.69 14.40 9.46
CA MET A 53 -4.97 15.52 8.53
C MET A 53 -4.50 15.31 7.07
N PHE A 54 -3.86 14.19 6.75
CA PHE A 54 -3.36 13.88 5.40
C PHE A 54 -4.03 12.67 4.77
N GLU A 55 -5.18 12.26 5.30
CA GLU A 55 -5.92 11.06 4.88
C GLU A 55 -6.49 11.18 3.46
N LYS A 56 -6.53 12.39 2.90
CA LYS A 56 -7.16 12.68 1.60
C LYS A 56 -6.24 13.31 0.56
N ASP A 57 -5.00 13.64 0.94
CA ASP A 57 -4.08 14.34 0.05
C ASP A 57 -2.84 13.50 -0.20
N ALA A 58 -2.80 12.81 -1.34
CA ALA A 58 -1.67 11.98 -1.75
C ALA A 58 -0.39 12.81 -2.06
N SER A 59 -0.51 14.11 -2.34
CA SER A 59 0.65 14.96 -2.68
C SER A 59 1.52 15.30 -1.46
N ALA A 60 0.97 15.13 -0.25
CA ALA A 60 1.70 15.29 1.00
C ALA A 60 2.60 14.09 1.35
N TRP A 61 2.59 13.03 0.53
CA TRP A 61 3.31 11.80 0.79
C TRP A 61 4.36 11.53 -0.28
N THR A 62 5.43 10.83 0.12
CA THR A 62 6.44 10.33 -0.81
C THR A 62 6.11 8.89 -1.17
N GLU A 63 5.92 8.60 -2.46
CA GLU A 63 5.80 7.21 -2.93
C GLU A 63 7.15 6.51 -2.82
N VAL A 64 7.19 5.38 -2.12
CA VAL A 64 8.41 4.61 -1.87
C VAL A 64 8.34 3.21 -2.49
N VAL A 65 7.14 2.78 -2.90
CA VAL A 65 6.89 1.50 -3.57
C VAL A 65 5.78 1.69 -4.59
N ASP A 66 5.99 1.16 -5.81
CA ASP A 66 4.95 0.93 -6.82
C ASP A 66 5.26 -0.42 -7.48
N VAL A 67 4.46 -1.44 -7.16
CA VAL A 67 4.66 -2.81 -7.64
C VAL A 67 3.38 -3.35 -8.23
N GLY A 68 3.46 -3.76 -9.48
CA GLY A 68 2.42 -4.55 -10.13
C GLY A 68 2.36 -5.96 -9.58
N LEU A 69 1.20 -6.38 -9.10
CA LEU A 69 0.88 -7.72 -8.66
C LEU A 69 -0.15 -8.34 -9.60
N PRO A 70 0.00 -9.63 -9.98
CA PRO A 70 -1.07 -10.33 -10.67
C PRO A 70 -2.28 -10.47 -9.74
N SER A 71 -3.48 -10.54 -10.31
CA SER A 71 -4.73 -10.72 -9.56
C SER A 71 -4.72 -11.97 -8.66
N SER A 72 -4.02 -13.02 -9.07
CA SER A 72 -3.81 -14.25 -8.30
C SER A 72 -2.95 -14.08 -7.05
N SER A 73 -2.26 -12.95 -6.88
CA SER A 73 -1.45 -12.66 -5.68
C SER A 73 -2.25 -11.97 -4.57
N LEU A 74 -3.48 -11.53 -4.84
CA LEU A 74 -4.42 -11.11 -3.80
C LEU A 74 -5.07 -12.37 -3.22
N GLY A 75 -5.08 -12.50 -1.89
CA GLY A 75 -5.75 -13.63 -1.24
C GLY A 75 -7.24 -13.62 -1.58
N ASP A 76 -7.80 -14.77 -1.94
CA ASP A 76 -9.25 -14.97 -1.85
C ASP A 76 -9.66 -14.90 -0.37
N ASP A 77 -10.90 -14.51 -0.08
CA ASP A 77 -11.45 -14.34 1.29
C ASP A 77 -11.25 -15.57 2.21
N ASP A 78 -10.95 -16.74 1.62
CA ASP A 78 -10.85 -18.04 2.28
C ASP A 78 -9.41 -18.63 2.27
N GLN A 79 -8.42 -17.93 1.71
CA GLN A 79 -7.03 -18.42 1.58
C GLN A 79 -6.07 -17.62 2.45
N THR A 80 -5.38 -18.31 3.35
CA THR A 80 -4.38 -17.76 4.28
C THR A 80 -2.99 -17.56 3.66
N GLU A 81 -2.82 -17.81 2.36
CA GLU A 81 -1.52 -17.69 1.70
C GLU A 81 -1.51 -16.48 0.76
N THR A 82 -0.84 -15.41 1.18
CA THR A 82 -0.59 -14.24 0.31
C THR A 82 0.84 -14.26 -0.16
N THR A 83 1.09 -13.82 -1.41
CA THR A 83 2.46 -13.65 -1.88
C THR A 83 3.07 -12.42 -1.20
N PRO A 84 4.21 -12.55 -0.50
CA PRO A 84 4.88 -11.40 0.10
C PRO A 84 5.26 -10.36 -0.95
N ILE A 85 5.03 -9.09 -0.63
CA ILE A 85 5.50 -7.98 -1.46
C ILE A 85 6.86 -7.57 -0.93
N TYR A 86 7.92 -7.95 -1.65
CA TYR A 86 9.26 -7.52 -1.33
C TYR A 86 9.49 -6.09 -1.78
N LEU A 87 9.94 -5.22 -0.86
CA LEU A 87 10.31 -3.83 -1.14
C LEU A 87 11.71 -3.73 -1.74
N SER A 88 12.15 -4.77 -2.46
CA SER A 88 13.55 -5.06 -2.80
C SER A 88 14.27 -4.01 -3.66
N LYS A 89 13.56 -3.00 -4.17
CA LYS A 89 14.17 -1.85 -4.85
C LYS A 89 14.46 -0.66 -3.94
N GLN A 90 13.81 -0.54 -2.78
CA GLN A 90 14.07 0.48 -1.76
C GLN A 90 13.63 -0.08 -0.41
N SER A 91 14.54 -0.67 0.37
CA SER A 91 14.28 -0.85 1.79
C SER A 91 13.93 0.52 2.36
N LEU A 92 12.71 0.68 2.87
CA LEU A 92 12.31 1.96 3.45
C LEU A 92 13.04 2.12 4.77
N LYS A 93 14.03 3.02 4.78
CA LYS A 93 14.78 3.38 5.97
C LYS A 93 13.99 4.42 6.76
N LEU A 94 13.50 4.03 7.92
CA LEU A 94 12.89 4.93 8.90
C LEU A 94 13.96 5.45 9.85
N ARG A 95 13.95 6.76 10.10
CA ARG A 95 14.95 7.41 10.95
C ARG A 95 14.60 7.14 12.41
N ALA A 96 15.59 6.75 13.21
CA ALA A 96 15.46 6.63 14.66
C ALA A 96 14.83 7.88 15.32
N ASN A 97 14.17 7.64 16.45
CA ASN A 97 13.57 8.66 17.32
C ASN A 97 12.57 9.57 16.60
N ALA A 98 11.86 9.04 15.60
CA ALA A 98 10.82 9.76 14.89
C ALA A 98 9.54 8.91 14.78
N ARG A 99 8.42 9.61 14.61
CA ARG A 99 7.18 9.00 14.14
C ARG A 99 7.17 9.04 12.62
N HIS A 100 6.67 7.98 12.01
CA HIS A 100 6.51 7.87 10.57
C HIS A 100 5.11 7.41 10.26
N ALA A 101 4.52 8.01 9.24
CA ALA A 101 3.23 7.57 8.73
C ALA A 101 3.45 6.76 7.46
N LEU A 102 2.69 5.68 7.34
CA LEU A 102 2.64 4.83 6.16
C LEU A 102 1.22 4.79 5.63
N TYR A 103 1.09 4.87 4.31
CA TYR A 103 -0.17 4.68 3.62
C TYR A 103 0.00 3.66 2.50
N ILE A 104 -0.76 2.57 2.58
CA ILE A 104 -0.67 1.45 1.64
C ILE A 104 -1.99 1.33 0.90
N VAL A 105 -1.93 1.34 -0.44
CA VAL A 105 -3.11 1.23 -1.31
C VAL A 105 -2.93 0.13 -2.33
N VAL A 106 -4.05 -0.50 -2.71
CA VAL A 106 -4.14 -1.26 -3.96
C VAL A 106 -4.94 -0.45 -4.95
N VAL A 107 -4.33 -0.23 -6.10
CA VAL A 107 -4.98 0.40 -7.24
C VAL A 107 -5.32 -0.69 -8.24
N ASN A 108 -6.59 -0.79 -8.62
CA ASN A 108 -6.99 -1.54 -9.78
C ASN A 108 -6.97 -0.58 -11.00
N PRO A 109 -6.04 -0.73 -11.95
CA PRO A 109 -5.92 0.16 -13.10
C PRO A 109 -7.17 0.17 -13.99
N GLY A 110 -7.92 -0.94 -14.08
CA GLY A 110 -9.15 -0.97 -14.90
C GLY A 110 -10.34 -0.23 -14.28
N LEU A 111 -10.28 0.11 -12.98
CA LEU A 111 -11.24 1.03 -12.33
C LEU A 111 -10.77 2.49 -12.32
N ALA A 112 -9.49 2.75 -12.60
CA ALA A 112 -8.91 4.10 -12.65
C ALA A 112 -9.23 4.84 -13.96
N GLU A 113 -9.52 4.13 -15.05
CA GLU A 113 -9.98 4.76 -16.31
C GLU A 113 -11.49 5.02 -16.36
N ALA A 114 -12.29 4.26 -15.61
CA ALA A 114 -13.75 4.44 -15.54
C ALA A 114 -14.21 5.71 -14.77
N SER A 115 -13.28 6.45 -14.17
CA SER A 115 -13.56 7.70 -13.46
C SER A 115 -13.32 8.96 -14.32
N LYS A 116 -13.00 8.81 -15.60
CA LYS A 116 -12.83 9.90 -16.58
C LYS A 116 -14.02 10.14 -17.52
N TYR A 117 -15.12 9.40 -17.37
CA TYR A 117 -16.35 9.57 -18.16
C TYR A 117 -17.58 9.70 -17.27
#